data_AF-A0A4D6KND7-F1
#
_entry.id   AF-A0A4D6KND7-F1
#
_cell.length_a   1.000
_cell.length_b   1.000
_cell.length_c   1.000
_cell.angle_alpha   90.00
_cell.angle_beta   90.00
_cell.angle_gamma   90.00
#
_symmetry.space_group_name_H-M   'P 1'
#
loop_
_entity.id
_entity.type
_entity.pdbx_description
1 polymer ?
#
loop_
_entity_poly.entity_id
_entity_poly.type
_entity_poly.pdbx_seq_one_letter_code
_entity_poly.pdbx_strand_id
1 'polypeptide(L)'
;MVSSLEFIRLANWVMNQVLVKSCYGVARKIKSHGFDWGDLSSKPLQQPSSFPDIVKCDLEGRGSQTLACDFHKVLLRTHSFFPYFMLVAFEGGSIFRAFLLLCSCPILLILNYEMKLRVMIFISFCGLKVKDMENTSRAVLPKFYLENLNLEAYEVVASVGSRVFFTTMPRVMVEGFLKEYLNADAVIATELHTSGFYFTGLVSKSGFLVKHSALIDYFGDTKPDLGIGNTSLHDQLFISLCKVSLKLATTA
;
A
#
# COMPACT_ATOMS: atom_id res chain seq x y z
N MET A 1 6.70 -37.61 -30.12
CA MET A 1 5.76 -36.62 -29.56
C MET A 1 5.84 -36.67 -28.02
N VAL A 2 7.02 -36.36 -27.47
CA VAL A 2 7.30 -36.29 -26.03
C VAL A 2 8.32 -35.16 -25.89
N SER A 3 7.88 -33.92 -25.70
CA SER A 3 8.83 -32.80 -25.61
C SER A 3 8.31 -31.57 -24.85
N SER A 4 7.00 -31.32 -24.81
CA SER A 4 6.46 -30.16 -24.08
C SER A 4 6.24 -30.42 -22.59
N LEU A 5 5.74 -31.60 -22.22
CA LEU A 5 5.40 -31.92 -20.82
C LEU A 5 6.63 -32.12 -19.94
N GLU A 6 7.69 -32.72 -20.48
CA GLU A 6 8.96 -32.91 -19.78
C GLU A 6 9.66 -31.58 -19.54
N PHE A 7 9.58 -30.64 -20.49
CA PHE A 7 10.17 -29.31 -20.34
C PHE A 7 9.45 -28.46 -19.27
N ILE A 8 8.12 -28.57 -19.20
CA ILE A 8 7.32 -27.90 -18.15
C ILE A 8 7.61 -28.50 -16.77
N ARG A 9 7.78 -29.83 -16.69
CA ARG A 9 8.17 -30.50 -15.44
C ARG A 9 9.57 -30.11 -15.01
N LEU A 10 10.52 -30.03 -15.95
CA LEU A 10 11.88 -29.57 -15.68
C LEU A 10 11.88 -28.11 -15.21
N ALA A 11 11.13 -27.24 -15.88
CA ALA A 11 11.02 -25.83 -15.52
C ALA A 11 10.38 -25.63 -14.14
N ASN A 12 9.30 -26.36 -13.82
CA ASN A 12 8.69 -26.34 -12.50
C ASN A 12 9.62 -26.90 -11.43
N TRP A 13 10.37 -27.97 -11.72
CA TRP A 13 11.33 -28.53 -10.78
C TRP A 13 12.49 -27.57 -10.52
N VAL A 14 13.02 -26.91 -11.55
CA VAL A 14 14.08 -25.90 -11.42
C VAL A 14 13.55 -24.67 -10.66
N MET A 15 12.36 -24.17 -10.98
CA MET A 15 11.75 -23.05 -10.26
C MET A 15 11.52 -23.39 -8.78
N ASN A 16 11.06 -24.60 -8.47
CA ASN A 16 10.84 -25.02 -7.09
C ASN A 16 12.17 -25.19 -6.34
N GLN A 17 13.22 -25.70 -7.00
CA GLN A 17 14.57 -25.77 -6.44
C GLN A 17 15.17 -24.37 -6.17
N VAL A 18 14.94 -23.41 -7.06
CA VAL A 18 15.41 -22.02 -6.91
C VAL A 18 14.62 -21.30 -5.82
N LEU A 19 13.30 -21.45 -5.77
CA LEU A 19 12.43 -20.87 -4.73
C LEU A 19 12.75 -21.43 -3.35
N VAL A 20 12.87 -22.76 -3.22
CA VAL A 20 13.22 -23.41 -1.95
C VAL A 20 14.63 -23.01 -1.52
N LYS A 21 15.63 -22.95 -2.41
CA LYS A 21 16.99 -22.57 -2.02
C LYS A 21 17.15 -21.07 -1.75
N SER A 22 16.45 -20.20 -2.48
CA SER A 22 16.51 -18.74 -2.29
C SER A 22 15.75 -18.32 -1.02
N CYS A 23 14.52 -18.80 -0.82
CA CYS A 23 13.70 -18.42 0.33
C CYS A 23 14.20 -19.07 1.63
N TYR A 24 14.67 -20.32 1.59
CA TYR A 24 15.19 -21.01 2.78
C TYR A 24 16.59 -20.52 3.17
N GLY A 25 17.43 -20.15 2.19
CA GLY A 25 18.75 -19.56 2.43
C GLY A 25 18.65 -18.19 3.11
N VAL A 26 17.73 -17.34 2.68
CA VAL A 26 17.49 -16.02 3.27
C VAL A 26 16.84 -16.13 4.67
N ALA A 27 15.84 -17.02 4.84
CA ALA A 27 15.21 -17.24 6.14
C ALA A 27 16.19 -17.79 7.20
N ARG A 28 17.14 -18.65 6.81
CA ARG A 28 18.15 -19.19 7.73
C ARG A 28 19.26 -18.19 8.04
N LYS A 29 19.62 -17.31 7.09
CA LYS A 29 20.67 -16.29 7.27
C LYS A 29 20.20 -15.11 8.14
N ILE A 30 18.90 -14.79 8.09
CA ILE A 30 18.24 -13.83 9.01
C ILE A 30 18.17 -14.38 10.44
N LYS A 31 18.03 -15.70 10.62
CA LYS A 31 18.00 -16.33 11.95
C LYS A 31 19.39 -16.56 12.56
N SER A 32 20.45 -16.66 11.75
CA SER A 32 21.82 -16.97 12.21
C SER A 32 22.72 -15.74 12.40
N HIS A 33 22.39 -14.61 11.77
CA HIS A 33 23.02 -13.33 12.07
C HIS A 33 22.08 -12.63 13.04
N GLY A 34 22.34 -12.75 14.34
CA GLY A 34 21.62 -12.00 15.36
C GLY A 34 21.76 -10.51 15.09
N PHE A 35 20.79 -9.94 14.36
CA PHE A 35 20.56 -8.51 14.32
C PHE A 35 19.51 -8.23 15.37
N ASP A 36 20.04 -7.98 16.55
CA ASP A 36 19.39 -7.40 17.70
C ASP A 36 18.70 -6.10 17.26
N TRP A 37 17.37 -6.03 17.40
CA TRP A 37 16.62 -4.78 17.22
C TRP A 37 16.75 -3.95 18.50
N GLY A 38 17.97 -3.72 18.94
CA GLY A 38 18.33 -2.92 20.10
C GLY A 38 18.90 -1.58 19.67
N ASP A 39 18.19 -0.51 20.05
CA ASP A 39 18.69 0.87 20.16
C ASP A 39 19.47 1.49 18.99
N LEU A 40 18.74 2.11 18.07
CA LEU A 40 19.20 3.34 17.44
C LEU A 40 18.43 4.53 18.02
N SER A 41 18.87 4.90 19.22
CA SER A 41 18.61 6.16 19.90
C SER A 41 18.93 7.34 18.98
N SER A 42 17.91 7.89 18.36
CA SER A 42 17.94 9.27 17.87
C SER A 42 17.55 10.19 19.03
N LYS A 43 18.49 11.02 19.47
CA LYS A 43 18.31 12.07 20.50
C LYS A 43 16.95 12.78 20.33
N PRO A 44 16.13 12.93 21.38
CA PRO A 44 14.87 13.63 21.27
C PRO A 44 15.14 15.13 21.23
N LEU A 45 14.98 15.75 20.05
CA LEU A 45 14.79 17.20 19.98
C LEU A 45 13.30 17.52 20.22
N GLN A 46 13.12 18.46 21.15
CA GLN A 46 11.91 18.91 21.81
C GLN A 46 10.63 19.02 20.96
N GLN A 47 9.53 18.54 21.56
CA GLN A 47 8.13 18.77 21.20
C GLN A 47 7.78 20.26 21.02
N PRO A 48 6.77 20.61 20.19
CA PRO A 48 5.41 20.73 20.73
C PRO A 48 4.30 20.25 19.77
N SER A 49 3.57 19.20 20.16
CA SER A 49 2.09 19.12 20.12
C SER A 49 1.66 17.70 20.45
N SER A 50 1.02 17.55 21.61
CA SER A 50 0.38 16.31 22.07
C SER A 50 -0.74 15.93 21.10
N PHE A 51 -0.51 14.91 20.29
CA PHE A 51 -1.56 14.27 19.51
C PHE A 51 -2.07 13.09 20.34
N PRO A 52 -3.38 13.02 20.66
CA PRO A 52 -3.91 11.92 21.43
C PRO A 52 -3.76 10.60 20.65
N ASP A 53 -3.37 9.54 21.36
CA ASP A 53 -3.40 8.17 20.83
C ASP A 53 -4.84 7.76 20.53
N ILE A 54 -5.02 6.93 19.50
CA ILE A 54 -6.34 6.41 19.06
C ILE A 54 -7.16 5.81 20.23
N VAL A 55 -6.47 5.25 21.22
CA VAL A 55 -7.06 4.63 22.42
C VAL A 55 -7.87 5.61 23.29
N LYS A 56 -7.69 6.93 23.12
CA LYS A 56 -8.37 7.95 23.94
C LYS A 56 -9.46 8.72 23.20
N CYS A 57 -9.87 8.28 22.02
CA CYS A 57 -10.90 8.96 21.26
C CYS A 57 -12.31 8.43 21.55
N ASP A 58 -13.18 9.30 22.07
CA ASP A 58 -14.61 9.06 22.11
C ASP A 58 -15.15 8.91 20.68
N LEU A 59 -15.74 7.74 20.41
CA LEU A 59 -16.32 7.34 19.14
C LEU A 59 -17.79 7.78 18.99
N GLU A 60 -18.38 8.39 20.03
CA GLU A 60 -19.79 8.80 20.04
C GLU A 60 -20.00 10.15 19.30
N GLY A 61 -20.94 10.19 18.35
CA GLY A 61 -21.43 11.43 17.74
C GLY A 61 -20.69 11.98 16.51
N ARG A 62 -19.78 11.22 15.88
CA ARG A 62 -18.99 11.66 14.70
C ARG A 62 -19.68 11.56 13.31
N GLY A 63 -21.01 11.45 13.27
CA GLY A 63 -21.77 11.23 12.03
C GLY A 63 -21.71 12.37 11.00
N SER A 64 -21.26 13.58 11.36
CA SER A 64 -21.16 14.74 10.46
C SER A 64 -19.74 15.15 10.11
N GLN A 65 -18.73 14.46 10.64
CA GLN A 65 -17.33 14.87 10.49
C GLN A 65 -16.69 14.26 9.25
N THR A 66 -15.72 14.96 8.68
CA THR A 66 -14.95 14.47 7.53
C THR A 66 -13.57 13.98 7.95
N LEU A 67 -13.28 12.72 7.64
CA LEU A 67 -12.01 12.06 7.90
C LEU A 67 -11.13 12.02 6.64
N ALA A 68 -9.89 12.48 6.77
CA ALA A 68 -8.82 12.26 5.81
C ALA A 68 -7.85 11.18 6.35
N CYS A 69 -7.70 10.07 5.62
CA CYS A 69 -6.90 8.92 6.08
C CYS A 69 -5.91 8.43 5.01
N ASP A 70 -4.69 8.08 5.40
CA ASP A 70 -3.71 7.45 4.51
C ASP A 70 -3.85 5.91 4.48
N PHE A 71 -4.31 5.37 3.35
CA PHE A 71 -4.64 3.94 3.25
C PHE A 71 -3.47 2.98 3.59
N HIS A 72 -2.27 3.21 3.04
CA HIS A 72 -1.21 2.18 3.08
C HIS A 72 -0.42 2.14 4.38
N LYS A 73 -0.34 3.24 5.14
CA LYS A 73 0.45 3.29 6.37
C LYS A 73 -0.38 3.36 7.65
N VAL A 74 -1.68 3.62 7.52
CA VAL A 74 -2.62 3.72 8.64
C VAL A 74 -3.51 2.50 8.69
N LEU A 75 -4.17 2.18 7.57
CA LEU A 75 -5.19 1.15 7.57
C LEU A 75 -4.62 -0.27 7.41
N LEU A 76 -3.49 -0.41 6.71
CA LEU A 76 -2.83 -1.70 6.54
C LEU A 76 -1.69 -1.84 7.55
N ARG A 77 -1.65 -3.00 8.24
CA ARG A 77 -0.58 -3.37 9.19
C ARG A 77 0.77 -3.56 8.48
N THR A 78 0.74 -3.95 7.20
CA THR A 78 1.95 -4.24 6.43
C THR A 78 2.49 -2.97 5.76
N HIS A 79 3.71 -2.56 6.11
CA HIS A 79 4.39 -1.38 5.55
C HIS A 79 4.99 -1.56 4.15
N SER A 80 4.76 -2.71 3.50
CA SER A 80 5.33 -3.02 2.19
C SER A 80 4.25 -3.15 1.12
N PHE A 81 4.44 -2.44 -0.01
CA PHE A 81 3.55 -2.56 -1.17
C PHE A 81 3.77 -3.84 -1.98
N PHE A 82 4.95 -4.44 -1.84
CA PHE A 82 5.43 -5.52 -2.71
C PHE A 82 4.45 -6.71 -2.82
N PRO A 83 3.84 -7.22 -1.73
CA PRO A 83 2.89 -8.32 -1.82
C PRO A 83 1.66 -8.00 -2.69
N TYR A 84 1.15 -6.77 -2.61
CA TYR A 84 0.00 -6.35 -3.42
C TYR A 84 0.33 -6.24 -4.91
N PHE A 85 1.52 -5.72 -5.23
CA PHE A 85 2.00 -5.66 -6.62
C PHE A 85 2.33 -7.05 -7.18
N MET A 86 2.84 -7.95 -6.35
CA MET A 86 3.06 -9.37 -6.70
C MET A 86 1.75 -10.06 -7.03
N LEU A 87 0.72 -9.83 -6.21
CA LEU A 87 -0.59 -10.42 -6.41
C LEU A 87 -1.24 -9.94 -7.72
N VAL A 88 -1.15 -8.64 -8.02
CA VAL A 88 -1.59 -8.11 -9.32
C VAL A 88 -0.80 -8.74 -10.46
N ALA A 89 0.53 -8.84 -10.31
CA ALA A 89 1.38 -9.41 -11.35
C ALA A 89 1.05 -10.88 -11.62
N PHE A 90 0.70 -11.64 -10.58
CA PHE A 90 0.38 -13.07 -10.64
C PHE A 90 -1.04 -13.35 -11.12
N GLU A 91 -2.05 -12.78 -10.45
CA GLU A 91 -3.48 -13.08 -10.69
C GLU A 91 -4.06 -12.27 -11.85
N GLY A 92 -3.73 -10.99 -11.94
CA GLY A 92 -4.20 -10.14 -13.05
C GLY A 92 -3.35 -10.29 -14.30
N GLY A 93 -2.05 -10.57 -14.12
CA GLY A 93 -1.08 -10.64 -15.20
C GLY A 93 -0.75 -12.07 -15.61
N SER A 94 0.50 -12.46 -15.34
CA SER A 94 1.02 -13.78 -15.70
C SER A 94 2.12 -14.21 -14.73
N ILE A 95 2.35 -15.51 -14.62
CA ILE A 95 3.40 -16.05 -13.76
C ILE A 95 4.80 -15.52 -14.11
N PHE A 96 5.06 -15.25 -15.39
CA PHE A 96 6.31 -14.62 -15.83
C PHE A 96 6.47 -13.21 -15.27
N ARG A 97 5.39 -12.44 -15.22
CA ARG A 97 5.38 -11.09 -14.66
C ARG A 97 5.65 -11.10 -13.15
N ALA A 98 5.00 -12.02 -12.44
CA ALA A 98 5.24 -12.25 -11.02
C ALA A 98 6.70 -12.67 -10.77
N PHE A 99 7.23 -13.57 -11.59
CA PHE A 99 8.62 -13.99 -11.52
C PHE A 99 9.60 -12.84 -11.77
N LEU A 100 9.37 -12.01 -12.79
CA LEU A 100 10.18 -10.80 -13.05
C LEU A 100 10.16 -9.84 -11.86
N LEU A 101 8.99 -9.62 -11.25
CA LEU A 101 8.88 -8.79 -10.06
C LEU A 101 9.64 -9.39 -8.88
N LEU A 102 9.59 -10.71 -8.71
CA LEU A 102 10.32 -11.43 -7.66
C LEU A 102 11.83 -11.30 -7.85
N CYS A 103 12.32 -11.49 -9.09
CA CYS A 103 13.73 -11.28 -9.44
C CYS A 103 14.18 -9.83 -9.24
N SER A 104 13.27 -8.85 -9.34
CA SER A 104 13.58 -7.44 -9.08
C SER A 104 13.70 -7.11 -7.58
N CYS A 105 13.23 -7.98 -6.68
CA CYS A 105 13.26 -7.77 -5.23
C CYS A 105 14.61 -7.26 -4.66
N PRO A 106 15.79 -7.87 -4.96
CA PRO A 106 17.08 -7.35 -4.48
C PRO A 106 17.37 -5.93 -4.99
N ILE A 107 16.95 -5.58 -6.20
CA ILE A 107 17.12 -4.24 -6.77
C ILE A 107 16.21 -3.24 -6.04
N LEU A 108 14.97 -3.65 -5.73
CA LEU A 108 14.00 -2.83 -5.00
C LEU A 108 14.43 -2.48 -3.57
N LEU A 109 15.43 -3.16 -2.99
CA LEU A 109 15.99 -2.82 -1.68
C LEU A 109 16.95 -1.63 -1.72
N ILE A 110 17.58 -1.39 -2.87
CA ILE A 110 18.58 -0.32 -3.05
C ILE A 110 17.92 0.96 -3.58
N LEU A 111 16.73 0.85 -4.18
CA LEU A 111 16.03 1.97 -4.79
C LEU A 111 15.32 2.87 -3.77
N ASN A 112 15.28 4.17 -4.09
CA ASN A 112 14.45 5.15 -3.40
C ASN A 112 12.96 4.76 -3.49
N TYR A 113 12.17 5.22 -2.51
CA TYR A 113 10.74 4.91 -2.38
C TYR A 113 9.94 5.12 -3.69
N GLU A 114 10.09 6.27 -4.34
CA GLU A 114 9.38 6.56 -5.59
C GLU A 114 9.85 5.66 -6.73
N MET A 115 11.16 5.45 -6.88
CA MET A 115 11.71 4.60 -7.93
C MET A 115 11.29 3.14 -7.74
N LYS A 116 11.26 2.68 -6.49
CA LYS A 116 10.73 1.37 -6.11
C LYS A 116 9.29 1.21 -6.57
N LEU A 117 8.43 2.18 -6.28
CA LEU A 117 7.04 2.18 -6.74
C LEU A 117 6.94 2.21 -8.27
N ARG A 118 7.75 3.03 -8.97
CA ARG A 118 7.75 3.07 -10.45
C ARG A 118 8.10 1.71 -11.05
N VAL A 119 9.14 1.06 -10.52
CA VAL A 119 9.57 -0.26 -11.00
C VAL A 119 8.49 -1.31 -10.74
N MET A 120 7.90 -1.33 -9.54
CA MET A 120 6.81 -2.25 -9.22
C MET A 120 5.58 -2.02 -10.12
N ILE A 121 5.18 -0.76 -10.33
CA ILE A 121 4.08 -0.41 -11.24
C ILE A 121 4.40 -0.86 -12.66
N PHE A 122 5.60 -0.56 -13.15
CA PHE A 122 5.97 -0.91 -14.52
C PHE A 122 5.92 -2.41 -14.75
N ILE A 123 6.54 -3.20 -13.88
CA ILE A 123 6.54 -4.66 -14.01
C ILE A 123 5.12 -5.22 -13.86
N SER A 124 4.35 -4.78 -12.86
CA SER A 124 3.01 -5.33 -12.60
C SER A 124 1.97 -4.90 -13.63
N PHE A 125 2.08 -3.71 -14.24
CA PHE A 125 1.02 -3.15 -15.08
C PHE A 125 1.36 -3.02 -16.56
N CYS A 126 2.63 -3.08 -16.99
CA CYS A 126 2.97 -2.96 -18.41
C CYS A 126 2.25 -4.03 -19.25
N GLY A 127 1.43 -3.61 -20.21
CA GLY A 127 0.63 -4.50 -21.07
C GLY A 127 -0.47 -5.29 -20.33
N LEU A 128 -0.82 -4.94 -19.09
CA LEU A 128 -1.93 -5.55 -18.37
C LEU A 128 -3.27 -5.06 -18.95
N LYS A 129 -4.24 -5.95 -19.18
CA LYS A 129 -5.57 -5.52 -19.61
C LYS A 129 -6.32 -4.85 -18.47
N VAL A 130 -7.06 -3.80 -18.78
CA VAL A 130 -7.89 -3.08 -17.80
C VAL A 130 -8.92 -4.02 -17.17
N LYS A 131 -9.54 -4.89 -17.97
CA LYS A 131 -10.52 -5.88 -17.48
C LYS A 131 -9.92 -6.89 -16.49
N ASP A 132 -8.70 -7.36 -16.75
CA ASP A 132 -8.04 -8.35 -15.88
C ASP A 132 -7.72 -7.70 -14.52
N MET A 133 -7.23 -6.45 -14.54
CA MET A 133 -7.02 -5.68 -13.32
C MET A 133 -8.32 -5.42 -12.55
N GLU A 134 -9.41 -5.07 -13.24
CA GLU A 134 -10.73 -4.86 -12.61
C GLU A 134 -11.17 -6.13 -11.87
N ASN A 135 -11.05 -7.29 -12.51
CA ASN A 135 -11.35 -8.58 -11.89
C ASN A 135 -10.46 -8.85 -10.67
N THR A 136 -9.15 -8.65 -10.78
CA THR A 136 -8.23 -8.85 -9.65
C THR A 136 -8.53 -7.90 -8.49
N SER A 137 -8.87 -6.64 -8.80
CA SER A 137 -9.19 -5.61 -7.80
C SER A 137 -10.43 -5.90 -6.97
N ARG A 138 -11.40 -6.63 -7.55
CA ARG A 138 -12.66 -6.99 -6.88
C ARG A 138 -12.63 -8.39 -6.27
N ALA A 139 -11.99 -9.36 -6.94
CA ALA A 139 -12.03 -10.75 -6.50
C ALA A 139 -10.90 -11.11 -5.53
N VAL A 140 -9.71 -10.54 -5.73
CA VAL A 140 -8.50 -11.01 -5.05
C VAL A 140 -8.01 -9.99 -4.01
N LEU A 141 -7.79 -8.75 -4.42
CA LEU A 141 -7.25 -7.72 -3.54
C LEU A 141 -8.06 -7.49 -2.24
N PRO A 142 -9.41 -7.49 -2.24
CA PRO A 142 -10.17 -7.22 -1.03
C PRO A 142 -9.88 -8.21 0.09
N LYS A 143 -9.74 -9.50 -0.24
CA LYS A 143 -9.39 -10.53 0.74
C LYS A 143 -8.06 -10.24 1.42
N PHE A 144 -7.03 -9.90 0.63
CA PHE A 144 -5.70 -9.60 1.16
C PHE A 144 -5.66 -8.28 1.95
N TYR A 145 -6.48 -7.29 1.60
CA TYR A 145 -6.61 -6.07 2.38
C TYR A 145 -7.29 -6.34 3.73
N LEU A 146 -8.39 -7.09 3.76
CA LEU A 146 -9.10 -7.43 4.99
C LEU A 146 -8.23 -8.25 5.96
N GLU A 147 -7.43 -9.20 5.45
CA GLU A 147 -6.49 -9.97 6.28
C GLU A 147 -5.39 -9.10 6.92
N ASN A 148 -5.03 -7.97 6.30
CA ASN A 148 -3.98 -7.07 6.76
C ASN A 148 -4.51 -5.76 7.38
N LEU A 149 -5.82 -5.65 7.57
CA LEU A 149 -6.46 -4.44 8.05
C LEU A 149 -6.22 -4.27 9.55
N ASN A 150 -5.85 -3.05 9.96
CA ASN A 150 -5.76 -2.71 11.38
C ASN A 150 -7.16 -2.42 11.93
N LEU A 151 -7.62 -3.27 12.85
CA LEU A 151 -8.95 -3.18 13.46
C LEU A 151 -9.15 -1.85 14.20
N GLU A 152 -8.15 -1.36 14.93
CA GLU A 152 -8.24 -0.09 15.67
C GLU A 152 -8.42 1.09 14.71
N ALA A 153 -7.66 1.11 13.61
CA ALA A 153 -7.79 2.14 12.58
C ALA A 153 -9.15 2.06 11.88
N TYR A 154 -9.65 0.85 11.67
CA TYR A 154 -10.94 0.62 11.02
C TYR A 154 -12.13 1.05 11.88
N GLU A 155 -12.11 0.78 13.19
CA GLU A 155 -13.18 1.21 14.10
C GLU A 155 -13.34 2.74 14.08
N VAL A 156 -12.21 3.46 14.12
CA VAL A 156 -12.22 4.93 13.98
C VAL A 156 -12.80 5.34 12.63
N VAL A 157 -12.33 4.74 11.52
CA VAL A 157 -12.84 5.03 10.18
C VAL A 157 -14.35 4.75 10.08
N ALA A 158 -14.83 3.66 10.67
CA ALA A 158 -16.23 3.25 10.62
C ALA A 158 -17.15 4.15 11.46
N SER A 159 -16.62 4.79 12.51
CA SER A 159 -17.37 5.73 13.36
C SER A 159 -17.65 7.09 12.69
N VAL A 160 -16.96 7.41 11.60
CA VAL A 160 -17.05 8.71 10.95
C VAL A 160 -18.05 8.70 9.79
N GLY A 161 -18.83 9.78 9.66
CA GLY A 161 -19.83 9.94 8.60
C GLY A 161 -19.24 10.06 7.20
N SER A 162 -18.25 10.95 6.99
CA SER A 162 -17.60 11.13 5.69
C SER A 162 -16.13 10.72 5.68
N ARG A 163 -15.73 9.94 4.68
CA ARG A 163 -14.42 9.25 4.60
C ARG A 163 -13.73 9.52 3.27
N VAL A 164 -12.59 10.19 3.34
CA VAL A 164 -11.71 10.48 2.20
C VAL A 164 -10.36 9.80 2.41
N PHE A 165 -9.97 8.97 1.45
CA PHE A 165 -8.71 8.22 1.51
C PHE A 165 -7.68 8.80 0.55
N PHE A 166 -6.46 8.96 1.05
CA PHE A 166 -5.29 9.38 0.27
C PHE A 166 -4.29 8.24 0.20
N THR A 167 -3.71 7.98 -0.98
CA THR A 167 -2.73 6.90 -1.11
C THR A 167 -1.80 7.09 -2.30
N THR A 168 -0.54 6.71 -2.13
CA THR A 168 0.41 6.65 -3.25
C THR A 168 0.22 5.40 -4.10
N MET A 169 -0.60 4.43 -3.67
CA MET A 169 -0.92 3.25 -4.47
C MET A 169 -1.69 3.62 -5.74
N PRO A 170 -1.57 2.82 -6.82
CA PRO A 170 -2.43 2.96 -7.98
C PRO A 170 -3.91 2.90 -7.61
N ARG A 171 -4.70 3.85 -8.10
CA ARG A 171 -6.14 3.94 -7.84
C ARG A 171 -6.87 2.64 -8.16
N VAL A 172 -6.55 2.06 -9.31
CA VAL A 172 -7.13 0.80 -9.81
C VAL A 172 -6.92 -0.40 -8.89
N MET A 173 -5.97 -0.34 -7.96
CA MET A 173 -5.75 -1.41 -6.96
C MET A 173 -6.63 -1.26 -5.73
N VAL A 174 -6.98 -0.04 -5.35
CA VAL A 174 -7.49 0.27 -4.01
C VAL A 174 -8.92 0.81 -4.01
N GLU A 175 -9.35 1.46 -5.09
CA GLU A 175 -10.63 2.17 -5.15
C GLU A 175 -11.82 1.24 -4.92
N GLY A 176 -11.84 0.07 -5.55
CA GLY A 176 -12.91 -0.91 -5.38
C GLY A 176 -13.05 -1.34 -3.92
N PHE A 177 -11.94 -1.73 -3.29
CA PHE A 177 -11.93 -2.09 -1.87
C PHE A 177 -12.41 -0.95 -0.97
N LEU A 178 -11.85 0.25 -1.15
CA LEU A 178 -12.17 1.40 -0.31
C LEU A 178 -13.65 1.81 -0.42
N LYS A 179 -14.22 1.81 -1.63
CA LYS A 179 -15.62 2.17 -1.83
C LYS A 179 -16.58 1.07 -1.37
N GLU A 180 -16.33 -0.18 -1.76
CA GLU A 180 -17.27 -1.28 -1.52
C GLU A 180 -17.21 -1.83 -0.09
N TYR A 181 -16.04 -1.82 0.56
CA TYR A 181 -15.86 -2.42 1.89
C TYR A 181 -15.73 -1.39 3.01
N LEU A 182 -15.21 -0.20 2.73
CA LEU A 182 -15.04 0.86 3.74
C LEU A 182 -15.98 2.04 3.57
N ASN A 183 -16.88 1.98 2.56
CA ASN A 183 -17.83 3.04 2.25
C ASN A 183 -17.14 4.42 2.09
N ALA A 184 -16.00 4.44 1.38
CA ALA A 184 -15.28 5.66 1.06
C ALA A 184 -16.12 6.59 0.15
N ASP A 185 -16.24 7.85 0.53
CA ASP A 185 -16.89 8.86 -0.33
C ASP A 185 -15.97 9.27 -1.48
N ALA A 186 -14.68 9.41 -1.17
CA ALA A 186 -13.66 9.77 -2.14
C ALA A 186 -12.35 9.04 -1.90
N VAL A 187 -11.67 8.71 -3.01
CA VAL A 187 -10.37 8.05 -3.02
C VAL A 187 -9.46 8.85 -3.94
N ILE A 188 -8.44 9.46 -3.34
CA ILE A 188 -7.42 10.21 -4.05
C ILE A 188 -6.15 9.36 -4.09
N ALA A 189 -5.79 8.92 -5.29
CA ALA A 189 -4.77 7.90 -5.50
C ALA A 189 -3.94 8.17 -6.75
N THR A 190 -2.83 7.45 -6.92
CA THR A 190 -1.98 7.58 -8.10
C THR A 190 -2.70 7.02 -9.33
N GLU A 191 -2.86 7.83 -10.38
CA GLU A 191 -3.45 7.38 -11.64
C GLU A 191 -2.40 6.76 -12.56
N LEU A 192 -2.77 5.66 -13.22
CA LEU A 192 -1.92 4.99 -14.20
C LEU A 192 -2.32 5.36 -15.62
N HIS A 193 -1.33 5.48 -16.51
CA HIS A 193 -1.56 5.77 -17.91
C HIS A 193 -2.03 4.52 -18.67
N THR A 194 -3.15 4.64 -19.35
CA THR A 194 -3.75 3.60 -20.20
C THR A 194 -3.64 3.97 -21.68
N SER A 195 -3.51 2.96 -22.54
CA SER A 195 -3.58 3.09 -23.99
C SER A 195 -4.53 2.02 -24.52
N GLY A 196 -5.67 2.45 -25.05
CA GLY A 196 -6.77 1.54 -25.38
C GLY A 196 -7.26 0.76 -24.15
N PHE A 197 -7.26 -0.57 -24.24
CA PHE A 197 -7.69 -1.47 -23.15
C PHE A 197 -6.53 -2.01 -22.29
N TYR A 198 -5.35 -1.40 -22.39
CA TYR A 198 -4.14 -1.86 -21.73
C TYR A 198 -3.50 -0.75 -20.89
N PHE A 199 -2.92 -1.15 -19.75
CA PHE A 199 -2.04 -0.28 -18.99
C PHE A 199 -0.66 -0.21 -19.65
N THR A 200 -0.08 0.99 -19.67
CA THR A 200 1.27 1.19 -20.21
C THR A 200 2.37 0.87 -19.18
N GLY A 201 2.01 0.66 -17.92
CA GLY A 201 2.97 0.51 -16.82
C GLY A 201 3.60 1.83 -16.36
N LEU A 202 3.12 2.96 -16.87
CA LEU A 202 3.59 4.29 -16.49
C LEU A 202 2.54 5.00 -15.63
N VAL A 203 3.03 5.87 -14.74
CA VAL A 203 2.17 6.79 -13.99
C VAL A 203 1.66 7.87 -14.95
N SER A 204 0.43 8.34 -14.74
CA SER A 204 -0.17 9.43 -15.52
C SER A 204 0.67 10.71 -15.44
N LYS A 205 0.40 11.68 -16.33
CA LYS A 205 1.12 12.96 -16.41
C LYS A 205 1.06 13.77 -15.11
N SER A 206 0.07 13.52 -14.27
CA SER A 206 -0.07 14.07 -12.92
C SER A 206 1.01 13.59 -11.93
N GLY A 207 1.76 12.54 -12.28
CA GLY A 207 2.79 11.98 -11.42
C GLY A 207 2.23 11.18 -10.24
N PHE A 208 3.10 10.86 -9.28
CA PHE A 208 2.68 10.25 -8.03
C PHE A 208 1.90 11.22 -7.17
N LEU A 209 0.97 10.70 -6.37
CA LEU A 209 0.23 11.51 -5.44
C LEU A 209 1.15 12.13 -4.38
N VAL A 210 1.23 13.46 -4.36
CA VAL A 210 1.85 14.21 -3.27
C VAL A 210 0.76 14.53 -2.25
N LYS A 211 0.74 13.80 -1.13
CA LYS A 211 -0.35 13.84 -0.13
C LYS A 211 -0.73 15.24 0.34
N HIS A 212 0.25 16.10 0.59
CA HIS A 212 0.03 17.48 1.04
C HIS A 212 -0.70 18.33 -0.01
N SER A 213 -0.23 18.28 -1.27
CA SER A 213 -0.90 18.98 -2.38
C SER A 213 -2.31 18.42 -2.57
N ALA A 214 -2.43 17.10 -2.60
CA ALA A 214 -3.72 16.43 -2.81
C ALA A 214 -4.77 16.79 -1.76
N LEU A 215 -4.37 16.97 -0.50
CA LEU A 215 -5.29 17.39 0.56
C LEU A 215 -5.76 18.82 0.31
N ILE A 216 -4.85 19.75 -0.01
CA ILE A 216 -5.18 21.14 -0.32
C ILE A 216 -6.05 21.23 -1.58
N ASP A 217 -5.71 20.48 -2.62
CA ASP A 217 -6.45 20.49 -3.89
C ASP A 217 -7.88 19.94 -3.71
N TYR A 218 -8.07 18.97 -2.81
CA TYR A 218 -9.38 18.37 -2.56
C TYR A 218 -10.25 19.18 -1.60
N PHE A 219 -9.68 19.66 -0.49
CA PHE A 219 -10.44 20.38 0.54
C PHE A 219 -10.41 21.91 0.39
N GLY A 220 -9.55 22.46 -0.46
CA GLY A 220 -9.40 23.90 -0.64
C GLY A 220 -9.06 24.61 0.67
N ASP A 221 -9.86 25.63 1.01
CA ASP A 221 -9.73 26.39 2.26
C ASP A 221 -10.37 25.70 3.47
N THR A 222 -11.18 24.66 3.25
CA THR A 222 -11.79 23.90 4.35
C THR A 222 -10.81 22.89 4.91
N LYS A 223 -10.73 22.78 6.25
CA LYS A 223 -9.86 21.78 6.90
C LYS A 223 -10.66 20.54 7.27
N PRO A 224 -10.17 19.32 6.98
CA PRO A 224 -10.80 18.09 7.45
C PRO A 224 -10.82 18.07 8.98
N ASP A 225 -11.90 17.54 9.53
CA ASP A 225 -12.12 17.53 10.98
C ASP A 225 -11.21 16.51 11.68
N LEU A 226 -10.88 15.42 10.99
CA LEU A 226 -10.03 14.36 11.50
C LEU A 226 -8.98 13.95 10.45
N GLY A 227 -7.73 13.85 10.88
CA GLY A 227 -6.63 13.28 10.13
C GLY A 227 -6.09 12.06 10.84
N ILE A 228 -5.96 10.93 10.15
CA ILE A 228 -5.23 9.78 10.68
C ILE A 228 -3.99 9.56 9.80
N GLY A 229 -2.83 9.51 10.44
CA GLY A 229 -1.56 9.30 9.76
C GLY A 229 -0.53 8.60 10.65
N ASN A 230 0.56 8.15 10.03
CA ASN A 230 1.64 7.44 10.71
C ASN A 230 2.75 8.43 11.16
N THR A 231 3.76 7.96 11.90
CA THR A 231 4.87 8.75 12.46
C THR A 231 5.87 9.26 11.42
N SER A 232 5.66 9.01 10.12
CA SER A 232 6.60 9.45 9.08
C SER A 232 6.48 10.94 8.78
N LEU A 233 7.59 11.62 8.45
CA LEU A 233 7.64 13.08 8.24
C LEU A 233 6.61 13.58 7.20
N HIS A 234 6.36 12.80 6.14
CA HIS A 234 5.35 13.12 5.13
C HIS A 234 3.92 13.01 5.67
N ASP A 235 3.69 12.12 6.63
CA ASP A 235 2.40 11.95 7.27
C ASP A 235 2.22 13.00 8.38
N GLN A 236 3.29 13.47 9.04
CA GLN A 236 3.21 14.58 9.99
C GLN A 236 2.74 15.89 9.34
N LEU A 237 3.21 16.19 8.12
CA LEU A 237 2.74 17.35 7.35
C LEU A 237 1.27 17.20 6.92
N PHE A 238 0.86 16.00 6.51
CA PHE A 238 -0.53 15.67 6.18
C PHE A 238 -1.47 15.80 7.38
N ILE A 239 -1.05 15.27 8.53
CA ILE A 239 -1.78 15.32 9.80
C ILE A 239 -1.90 16.77 10.30
N SER A 240 -0.86 17.60 10.16
CA SER A 240 -0.86 19.00 10.61
C SER A 240 -1.91 19.91 9.96
N LEU A 241 -2.43 19.50 8.80
CA LEU A 241 -3.49 20.22 8.07
C LEU A 241 -4.90 19.90 8.59
N CYS A 242 -5.04 18.90 9.46
CA CYS A 242 -6.32 18.44 10.00
C CYS A 242 -6.62 19.11 11.35
N LYS A 243 -7.91 19.36 11.66
CA LYS A 243 -8.31 19.99 12.93
C LYS A 243 -7.98 19.12 14.15
N VAL A 244 -8.21 17.81 14.05
CA VAL A 244 -7.82 16.80 15.03
C VAL A 244 -7.02 15.72 14.33
N SER A 245 -6.03 15.19 15.03
CA SER A 245 -4.97 14.39 14.43
C SER A 245 -4.69 13.18 15.31
N LEU A 246 -4.91 11.99 14.75
CA LEU A 246 -4.75 10.73 15.47
C LEU A 246 -3.53 9.97 14.96
N LYS A 247 -2.74 9.50 15.92
CA LYS A 247 -1.60 8.63 15.68
C LYS A 247 -1.98 7.20 16.04
N LEU A 248 -1.64 6.27 15.14
CA LEU A 248 -1.62 4.86 15.48
C LEU A 248 -0.41 4.60 16.38
N ALA A 249 -0.67 4.07 17.57
CA ALA A 249 0.39 3.54 18.41
C ALA A 249 0.99 2.34 17.68
N THR A 250 2.24 2.46 17.22
CA THR A 250 3.02 1.30 16.78
C THR A 250 3.28 0.43 18.00
N THR A 251 2.51 -0.65 18.16
CA THR A 251 2.91 -1.75 19.03
C THR A 251 4.16 -2.38 18.44
N ALA A 252 5.23 -2.36 19.25
CA ALA A 252 6.56 -2.86 18.93
C ALA A 252 6.57 -4.37 18.65
#